data_AF-A0A292RY78-F1
#
_entry.id   AF-A0A292RY78-F1
#
_cell.length_a   1.000
_cell.length_b   1.000
_cell.length_c   1.000
_cell.angle_alpha   90.00
_cell.angle_beta   90.00
_cell.angle_gamma   90.00
#
_symmetry.space_group_name_H-M   'P 1'
#
loop_
_entity.id
_entity.type
_entity.pdbx_description
1 polymer ?
#
loop_
_entity_poly.entity_id
_entity_poly.type
_entity_poly.pdbx_seq_one_letter_code
_entity_poly.pdbx_strand_id
1 'polypeptide(L)'
;GHSGIDIGDETRLNAAKLIAELLAEFPQGAYYSDETGVITSCNLGAIVAGGVQNSIANLVEKGIKTNDYITEIFKKTSTNIINTLGMASYSIRSASVEKEEELKGVMQSIVDKFNQKYKGLAEAQIEFEIHLLPFEKAEDDRIERVHTEACKKAGIQNVIESFHAGAETHIYCHNKNSNGETFMPVLLGLADVYNMHSAAEKVDYKTLLKGYEIIKNTFEEFNL
;
A
#
# COMPACT_ATOMS: atom_id res chain seq x y z
N GLY A 1 -7.96 29.48 12.86
CA GLY A 1 -8.63 30.36 13.86
C GLY A 1 -8.12 30.05 15.26
N HIS A 2 -8.42 30.89 16.24
CA HIS A 2 -8.10 30.62 17.65
C HIS A 2 -9.30 29.91 18.29
N SER A 3 -9.14 28.65 18.70
CA SER A 3 -10.30 27.86 19.18
C SER A 3 -10.96 28.48 20.41
N GLY A 4 -10.20 29.09 21.33
CA GLY A 4 -10.80 29.78 22.48
C GLY A 4 -11.69 30.99 22.16
N ILE A 5 -11.67 31.49 20.92
CA ILE A 5 -12.53 32.61 20.46
C ILE A 5 -13.56 32.12 19.45
N ASP A 6 -13.12 31.25 18.55
CA ASP A 6 -13.84 30.91 17.32
C ASP A 6 -14.57 29.56 17.38
N ILE A 7 -14.43 28.75 18.43
CA ILE A 7 -14.93 27.35 18.43
C ILE A 7 -16.46 27.23 18.34
N GLY A 8 -17.20 28.27 18.72
CA GLY A 8 -18.65 28.31 18.58
C GLY A 8 -19.14 28.72 17.19
N ASP A 9 -18.24 29.16 16.30
CA ASP A 9 -18.57 29.50 14.92
C ASP A 9 -18.65 28.22 14.07
N GLU A 10 -19.88 27.80 13.75
CA GLU A 10 -20.15 26.58 12.98
C GLU A 10 -19.59 26.63 11.54
N THR A 11 -19.21 27.82 11.05
CA THR A 11 -18.56 27.97 9.74
C THR A 11 -17.06 27.68 9.79
N ARG A 12 -16.47 27.60 11.00
CA ARG A 12 -15.03 27.38 11.21
C ARG A 12 -14.75 25.94 11.60
N LEU A 13 -14.66 25.09 10.57
CA LEU A 13 -14.38 23.67 10.74
C LEU A 13 -12.89 23.39 10.96
N ASN A 14 -12.59 22.35 11.73
CA ASN A 14 -11.21 21.93 11.98
C ASN A 14 -10.80 20.82 11.01
N ALA A 15 -9.86 21.10 10.12
CA ALA A 15 -9.39 20.17 9.10
C ALA A 15 -8.84 18.85 9.68
N ALA A 16 -8.27 18.86 10.90
CA ALA A 16 -7.79 17.64 11.54
C ALA A 16 -8.93 16.68 11.93
N LYS A 17 -10.11 17.21 12.28
CA LYS A 17 -11.31 16.41 12.49
C LYS A 17 -11.89 15.95 11.17
N LEU A 18 -11.96 16.86 10.19
CA LEU A 18 -12.56 16.56 8.90
C LEU A 18 -11.81 15.50 8.11
N ILE A 19 -10.46 15.51 8.12
CA ILE A 19 -9.69 14.46 7.45
C ILE A 19 -9.93 13.10 8.13
N ALA A 20 -10.02 13.04 9.47
CA ALA A 20 -10.35 11.80 10.17
C ALA A 20 -11.75 11.28 9.80
N GLU A 21 -12.73 12.18 9.65
CA GLU A 21 -14.07 11.83 9.18
C GLU A 21 -14.07 11.32 7.74
N LEU A 22 -13.35 12.00 6.84
CA LEU A 22 -13.21 11.57 5.44
C LEU A 22 -12.59 10.17 5.35
N LEU A 23 -11.51 9.93 6.08
CA LEU A 23 -10.77 8.67 6.02
C LEU A 23 -11.47 7.53 6.75
N ALA A 24 -12.40 7.82 7.68
CA ALA A 24 -13.23 6.80 8.30
C ALA A 24 -14.14 6.10 7.28
N GLU A 25 -14.47 6.78 6.18
CA GLU A 25 -15.27 6.24 5.07
C GLU A 25 -14.39 5.61 3.96
N PHE A 26 -13.08 5.90 3.94
CA PHE A 26 -12.17 5.35 2.93
C PHE A 26 -11.99 3.84 3.11
N PRO A 27 -11.91 3.07 2.01
CA PRO A 27 -11.54 1.66 2.07
C PRO A 27 -10.17 1.47 2.72
N GLN A 28 -9.98 0.33 3.40
CA GLN A 28 -8.71 -0.05 4.04
C GLN A 28 -8.56 -1.57 4.04
N GLY A 29 -7.38 -2.05 3.66
CA GLY A 29 -7.07 -3.48 3.57
C GLY A 29 -7.47 -4.09 2.23
N ALA A 30 -7.91 -5.35 2.26
CA ALA A 30 -8.38 -6.07 1.08
C ALA A 30 -9.69 -5.47 0.56
N TYR A 31 -9.67 -4.96 -0.68
CA TYR A 31 -10.84 -4.40 -1.36
C TYR A 31 -11.55 -5.46 -2.20
N TYR A 32 -10.78 -6.27 -2.93
CA TYR A 32 -11.29 -7.36 -3.75
C TYR A 32 -10.36 -8.58 -3.62
N SER A 33 -10.95 -9.77 -3.57
CA SER A 33 -10.27 -11.05 -3.49
C SER A 33 -10.99 -12.08 -4.36
N ASP A 34 -10.24 -13.03 -4.92
CA ASP A 34 -10.74 -14.20 -5.62
C ASP A 34 -10.12 -15.49 -5.06
N GLU A 35 -10.28 -16.62 -5.75
CA GLU A 35 -9.68 -17.90 -5.36
C GLU A 35 -8.15 -17.91 -5.26
N THR A 36 -7.47 -16.92 -5.85
CA THR A 36 -6.01 -16.73 -5.80
C THR A 36 -5.58 -15.73 -4.72
N GLY A 37 -6.50 -15.31 -3.85
CA GLY A 37 -6.22 -14.44 -2.72
C GLY A 37 -6.69 -13.01 -2.93
N VAL A 38 -6.05 -12.07 -2.25
CA VAL A 38 -6.38 -10.64 -2.39
C VAL A 38 -5.96 -10.19 -3.80
N ILE A 39 -6.77 -9.47 -4.55
CA ILE A 39 -6.37 -8.99 -5.89
C ILE A 39 -6.13 -7.49 -5.86
N THR A 40 -6.97 -6.76 -5.15
CA THR A 40 -6.89 -5.30 -5.00
C THR A 40 -6.95 -4.96 -3.52
N SER A 41 -6.05 -4.10 -3.07
CA SER A 41 -6.00 -3.60 -1.70
C SER A 41 -5.58 -2.15 -1.64
N CYS A 42 -5.85 -1.52 -0.50
CA CYS A 42 -5.32 -0.21 -0.18
C CYS A 42 -4.87 -0.13 1.27
N ASN A 43 -3.91 0.74 1.54
CA ASN A 43 -3.39 0.95 2.88
C ASN A 43 -3.08 2.41 3.14
N LEU A 44 -3.64 2.96 4.22
CA LEU A 44 -3.27 4.24 4.79
C LEU A 44 -1.81 4.21 5.27
N GLY A 45 -0.95 5.00 4.64
CA GLY A 45 0.46 5.14 4.99
C GLY A 45 0.72 6.20 6.05
N ALA A 46 0.08 7.37 5.93
CA ALA A 46 0.26 8.47 6.86
C ALA A 46 -0.96 9.40 6.90
N ILE A 47 -1.18 10.03 8.06
CA ILE A 47 -2.05 11.20 8.22
C ILE A 47 -1.20 12.31 8.83
N VAL A 48 -1.22 13.49 8.21
CA VAL A 48 -0.60 14.71 8.72
C VAL A 48 -1.66 15.78 8.84
N ALA A 49 -2.04 16.11 10.07
CA ALA A 49 -3.02 17.15 10.33
C ALA A 49 -2.78 17.80 11.69
N GLY A 50 -3.35 18.99 11.89
CA GLY A 50 -3.17 19.75 13.13
C GLY A 50 -2.08 20.81 13.04
N GLY A 51 -1.72 21.38 14.18
CA GLY A 51 -0.68 22.42 14.30
C GLY A 51 0.76 21.90 14.18
N VAL A 52 0.97 20.77 13.50
CA VAL A 52 2.25 20.05 13.45
C VAL A 52 3.36 20.83 12.76
N GLN A 53 3.01 21.67 11.77
CA GLN A 53 3.98 22.52 11.07
C GLN A 53 4.75 23.43 12.04
N ASN A 54 4.06 24.03 13.00
CA ASN A 54 4.68 24.91 14.00
C ASN A 54 5.60 24.13 14.94
N SER A 55 5.19 22.92 15.33
CA SER A 55 5.99 22.03 16.17
C SER A 55 7.26 21.59 15.45
N ILE A 56 7.15 21.20 14.17
CA ILE A 56 8.29 20.81 13.33
C ILE A 56 9.25 22.00 13.14
N ALA A 57 8.72 23.17 12.77
CA ALA A 57 9.54 24.37 12.62
C ALA A 57 10.32 24.71 13.90
N ASN A 58 9.69 24.58 15.07
CA ASN A 58 10.36 24.81 16.35
C ASN A 58 11.46 23.79 16.65
N LEU A 59 11.24 22.51 16.32
CA LEU A 59 12.25 21.46 16.47
C LEU A 59 13.46 21.74 15.59
N VAL A 60 13.23 22.13 14.34
CA VAL A 60 14.28 22.48 13.37
C VAL A 60 15.07 23.70 13.82
N GLU A 61 14.38 24.79 14.18
CA GLU A 61 15.01 26.04 14.64
C GLU A 61 15.91 25.83 15.86
N LYS A 62 15.47 24.99 16.81
CA LYS A 62 16.23 24.67 18.02
C LYS A 62 17.27 23.58 17.84
N GLY A 63 17.40 23.02 16.63
CA GLY A 63 18.34 21.93 16.34
C GLY A 63 18.10 20.67 17.18
N ILE A 64 16.85 20.40 17.58
CA ILE A 64 16.51 19.25 18.40
C ILE A 64 16.66 17.98 17.57
N LYS A 65 17.56 17.09 18.01
CA LYS A 65 17.74 15.75 17.44
C LYS A 65 17.13 14.73 18.39
N THR A 66 16.21 13.93 17.88
CA THR A 66 15.57 12.83 18.62
C THR A 66 15.41 11.62 17.70
N ASN A 67 15.33 10.44 18.29
CA ASN A 67 14.94 9.22 17.56
C ASN A 67 13.41 9.01 17.60
N ASP A 68 12.68 9.88 18.31
CA ASP A 68 11.22 9.85 18.44
C ASP A 68 10.64 11.25 18.13
N TYR A 69 10.65 11.60 16.84
CA TYR A 69 10.09 12.87 16.39
C TYR A 69 8.57 12.94 16.57
N ILE A 70 7.87 11.81 16.48
CA ILE A 70 6.40 11.77 16.56
C ILE A 70 5.95 12.27 17.94
N THR A 71 6.51 11.71 19.01
CA THR A 71 6.16 12.12 20.38
C THR A 71 6.55 13.57 20.65
N GLU A 72 7.71 14.01 20.15
CA GLU A 72 8.18 15.39 20.36
C GLU A 72 7.32 16.42 19.62
N ILE A 73 6.86 16.11 18.41
CA ILE A 73 5.89 16.92 17.66
C ILE A 73 4.57 16.98 18.45
N PHE A 74 4.06 15.84 18.91
CA PHE A 74 2.77 15.77 19.60
C PHE A 74 2.76 16.62 20.88
N LYS A 75 3.79 16.52 21.73
CA LYS A 75 3.93 17.33 22.94
C LYS A 75 3.94 18.84 22.68
N LYS A 76 4.40 19.25 21.51
CA LYS A 76 4.56 20.66 21.11
C LYS A 76 3.43 21.16 20.24
N THR A 77 2.42 20.34 19.95
CA THR A 77 1.30 20.72 19.08
C THR A 77 0.34 21.62 19.84
N SER A 78 -0.03 22.76 19.24
CA SER A 78 -0.94 23.72 19.86
C SER A 78 -2.39 23.22 19.76
N THR A 79 -3.06 23.12 20.90
CA THR A 79 -4.47 22.67 20.98
C THR A 79 -5.48 23.82 20.87
N ASN A 80 -5.00 25.07 20.88
CA ASN A 80 -5.83 26.27 20.78
C ASN A 80 -6.04 26.77 19.34
N ILE A 81 -5.78 25.92 18.33
CA ILE A 81 -5.86 26.28 16.91
C ILE A 81 -6.96 25.48 16.21
N ILE A 82 -7.81 26.16 15.45
CA ILE A 82 -8.68 25.56 14.43
C ILE A 82 -7.84 25.40 13.16
N ASN A 83 -7.47 24.16 12.85
CA ASN A 83 -6.54 23.83 11.78
C ASN A 83 -7.21 23.89 10.40
N THR A 84 -6.44 24.30 9.40
CA THR A 84 -6.94 24.52 8.02
C THR A 84 -6.46 23.48 7.02
N LEU A 85 -5.54 22.59 7.42
CA LEU A 85 -4.98 21.57 6.54
C LEU A 85 -4.93 20.21 7.24
N GLY A 86 -5.29 19.19 6.49
CA GLY A 86 -5.07 17.79 6.80
C GLY A 86 -4.76 17.05 5.50
N MET A 87 -3.78 16.17 5.53
CA MET A 87 -3.34 15.39 4.38
C MET A 87 -3.22 13.93 4.78
N ALA A 88 -3.46 13.04 3.83
CA ALA A 88 -3.21 11.62 4.01
C ALA A 88 -2.63 11.01 2.74
N SER A 89 -1.86 9.95 2.92
CA SER A 89 -1.26 9.19 1.83
C SER A 89 -1.72 7.75 1.91
N TYR A 90 -2.14 7.20 0.77
CA TYR A 90 -2.55 5.81 0.62
C TYR A 90 -1.65 5.13 -0.41
N SER A 91 -1.40 3.84 -0.18
CA SER A 91 -0.88 2.93 -1.20
C SER A 91 -2.04 2.09 -1.73
N ILE A 92 -2.22 2.06 -3.05
CA ILE A 92 -3.12 1.12 -3.74
C ILE A 92 -2.25 0.07 -4.44
N ARG A 93 -2.69 -1.18 -4.40
CA ARG A 93 -2.05 -2.29 -5.10
C ARG A 93 -3.11 -3.17 -5.74
N SER A 94 -2.96 -3.46 -7.03
CA SER A 94 -3.91 -4.27 -7.78
C SER A 94 -3.21 -5.13 -8.83
N ALA A 95 -3.65 -6.38 -8.97
CA ALA A 95 -3.36 -7.23 -10.14
C ALA A 95 -4.48 -7.18 -11.21
N SER A 96 -5.46 -6.29 -11.04
CA SER A 96 -6.56 -6.04 -11.98
C SER A 96 -6.74 -4.55 -12.17
N VAL A 97 -6.58 -4.08 -13.41
CA VAL A 97 -6.78 -2.66 -13.77
C VAL A 97 -8.23 -2.26 -13.52
N GLU A 98 -9.19 -3.12 -13.88
CA GLU A 98 -10.61 -2.88 -13.65
C GLU A 98 -10.91 -2.65 -12.16
N LYS A 99 -10.42 -3.53 -11.28
CA LYS A 99 -10.65 -3.41 -9.83
C LYS A 99 -9.90 -2.27 -9.18
N GLU A 100 -8.75 -1.87 -9.73
CA GLU A 100 -8.05 -0.66 -9.32
C GLU A 100 -8.89 0.59 -9.63
N GLU A 101 -9.41 0.69 -10.85
CA GLU A 101 -10.24 1.83 -11.27
C GLU A 101 -11.59 1.86 -10.50
N GLU A 102 -12.19 0.71 -10.21
CA GLU A 102 -13.35 0.62 -9.31
C GLU A 102 -13.03 1.22 -7.93
N LEU A 103 -11.91 0.82 -7.32
CA LEU A 103 -11.48 1.33 -6.01
C LEU A 103 -11.21 2.85 -6.06
N LYS A 104 -10.51 3.34 -7.08
CA LYS A 104 -10.29 4.79 -7.28
C LYS A 104 -11.63 5.53 -7.39
N GLY A 105 -12.58 4.98 -8.14
CA GLY A 105 -13.93 5.52 -8.27
C GLY A 105 -14.68 5.58 -6.94
N VAL A 106 -14.58 4.53 -6.11
CA VAL A 106 -15.15 4.53 -4.75
C VAL A 106 -14.54 5.65 -3.91
N MET A 107 -13.21 5.74 -3.86
CA MET A 107 -12.50 6.79 -3.10
C MET A 107 -12.89 8.20 -3.57
N GLN A 108 -12.94 8.42 -4.88
CA GLN A 108 -13.40 9.68 -5.46
C GLN A 108 -14.84 10.01 -5.05
N SER A 109 -15.75 9.03 -5.10
CA SER A 109 -17.14 9.25 -4.70
C SER A 109 -17.30 9.64 -3.23
N ILE A 110 -16.39 9.17 -2.36
CA ILE A 110 -16.38 9.54 -0.94
C ILE A 110 -15.91 10.99 -0.79
N VAL A 111 -14.87 11.40 -1.52
CA VAL A 111 -14.42 12.80 -1.59
C VAL A 111 -15.54 13.71 -2.10
N ASP A 112 -16.25 13.30 -3.16
CA ASP A 112 -17.35 14.08 -3.73
C ASP A 112 -18.50 14.26 -2.72
N LYS A 113 -18.87 13.20 -1.99
CA LYS A 113 -19.87 13.27 -0.91
C LYS A 113 -19.43 14.18 0.23
N PHE A 114 -18.15 14.11 0.61
CA PHE A 114 -17.57 15.00 1.62
C PHE A 114 -17.65 16.46 1.17
N ASN A 115 -17.26 16.76 -0.06
CA ASN A 115 -17.31 18.11 -0.65
C ASN A 115 -18.74 18.63 -0.78
N GLN A 116 -19.71 17.75 -1.08
CA GLN A 116 -21.12 18.12 -1.07
C GLN A 116 -21.61 18.45 0.35
N LYS A 117 -21.25 17.64 1.34
CA LYS A 117 -21.62 17.84 2.75
C LYS A 117 -21.06 19.15 3.31
N TYR A 118 -19.83 19.50 2.95
CA TYR A 118 -19.11 20.67 3.47
C TYR A 118 -19.00 21.83 2.47
N LYS A 119 -19.92 21.88 1.50
CA LYS A 119 -19.89 22.87 0.41
C LYS A 119 -19.75 24.29 0.93
N GLY A 120 -18.69 24.97 0.49
CA GLY A 120 -18.39 26.36 0.86
C GLY A 120 -17.73 26.53 2.24
N LEU A 121 -17.49 25.44 2.97
CA LEU A 121 -16.84 25.43 4.28
C LEU A 121 -15.50 24.69 4.28
N ALA A 122 -15.41 23.58 3.54
CA ALA A 122 -14.19 22.80 3.36
C ALA A 122 -14.16 22.16 1.97
N GLU A 123 -12.96 21.83 1.51
CA GLU A 123 -12.71 21.14 0.26
C GLU A 123 -11.65 20.06 0.49
N ALA A 124 -11.91 18.87 -0.05
CA ALA A 124 -10.97 17.77 -0.13
C ALA A 124 -10.68 17.45 -1.59
N GLN A 125 -9.44 17.10 -1.88
CA GLN A 125 -8.97 16.68 -3.19
C GLN A 125 -8.20 15.37 -3.02
N ILE A 126 -8.31 14.50 -4.01
CA ILE A 126 -7.56 13.25 -4.08
C ILE A 126 -6.82 13.21 -5.42
N GLU A 127 -5.56 12.83 -5.36
CA GLU A 127 -4.69 12.66 -6.53
C GLU A 127 -4.17 11.23 -6.56
N PHE A 128 -4.20 10.61 -7.74
CA PHE A 128 -3.71 9.25 -7.95
C PHE A 128 -2.45 9.30 -8.80
N GLU A 129 -1.33 8.84 -8.24
CA GLU A 129 -0.05 8.74 -8.93
C GLU A 129 0.35 7.27 -9.10
N ILE A 130 0.80 6.92 -10.31
CA ILE A 130 1.29 5.58 -10.61
C ILE A 130 2.76 5.49 -10.22
N HIS A 131 3.06 4.70 -9.18
CA HIS A 131 4.44 4.43 -8.78
C HIS A 131 5.06 3.27 -9.57
N LEU A 132 4.31 2.19 -9.76
CA LEU A 132 4.64 1.05 -10.61
C LEU A 132 3.42 0.72 -11.45
N LEU A 133 3.65 0.30 -12.69
CA LEU A 133 2.57 -0.15 -13.56
C LEU A 133 1.92 -1.42 -12.97
N PRO A 134 0.59 -1.55 -13.03
CA PRO A 134 -0.09 -2.77 -12.65
C PRO A 134 0.27 -3.88 -13.63
N PHE A 135 0.56 -5.07 -13.14
CA PHE A 135 0.67 -6.26 -13.98
C PHE A 135 -0.66 -7.00 -13.98
N GLU A 136 -1.03 -7.55 -15.13
CA GLU A 136 -2.20 -8.40 -15.26
C GLU A 136 -1.78 -9.87 -15.13
N LYS A 137 -2.68 -10.70 -14.58
CA LYS A 137 -2.48 -12.15 -14.55
C LYS A 137 -2.31 -12.66 -15.99
N ALA A 138 -1.32 -13.53 -16.19
CA ALA A 138 -1.16 -14.21 -17.47
C ALA A 138 -2.13 -15.40 -17.58
N GLU A 139 -2.71 -15.59 -18.77
CA GLU A 139 -3.54 -16.77 -19.09
C GLU A 139 -2.71 -18.06 -19.24
N ASP A 140 -1.38 -17.93 -19.28
CA ASP A 140 -0.45 -19.04 -19.44
C ASP A 140 -0.09 -19.67 -18.08
N ASP A 141 -0.65 -20.84 -17.82
CA ASP A 141 -0.46 -21.61 -16.59
C ASP A 141 0.73 -22.60 -16.67
N ARG A 142 1.58 -22.54 -17.71
CA ARG A 142 2.71 -23.48 -17.89
C ARG A 142 3.63 -23.52 -16.66
N ILE A 143 4.03 -22.36 -16.15
CA ILE A 143 4.91 -22.30 -14.98
C ILE A 143 4.18 -22.79 -13.72
N GLU A 144 2.89 -22.51 -13.56
CA GLU A 144 2.10 -22.99 -12.43
C GLU A 144 2.08 -24.52 -12.38
N ARG A 145 1.84 -25.16 -13.53
CA ARG A 145 1.86 -26.63 -13.64
C ARG A 145 3.25 -27.22 -13.38
N VAL A 146 4.28 -26.67 -14.03
CA VAL A 146 5.67 -27.14 -13.88
C VAL A 146 6.14 -27.00 -12.43
N HIS A 147 5.87 -25.86 -11.80
CA HIS A 147 6.23 -25.63 -10.40
C HIS A 147 5.46 -26.56 -9.46
N THR A 148 4.20 -26.87 -9.76
CA THR A 148 3.40 -27.84 -8.99
C THR A 148 4.03 -29.24 -9.01
N GLU A 149 4.49 -29.72 -10.17
CA GLU A 149 5.18 -31.01 -10.26
C GLU A 149 6.55 -30.99 -9.54
N ALA A 150 7.28 -29.87 -9.64
CA ALA A 150 8.53 -29.68 -8.91
C ALA A 150 8.34 -29.71 -7.38
N CYS A 151 7.28 -29.08 -6.87
CA CYS A 151 6.90 -29.11 -5.45
C CYS A 151 6.53 -30.52 -5.01
N LYS A 152 5.75 -31.27 -5.82
CA LYS A 152 5.42 -32.69 -5.54
C LYS A 152 6.67 -33.55 -5.41
N LYS A 153 7.66 -33.38 -6.30
CA LYS A 153 8.96 -34.08 -6.21
C LYS A 153 9.71 -33.78 -4.92
N ALA A 154 9.59 -32.56 -4.40
CA ALA A 154 10.20 -32.13 -3.14
C ALA A 154 9.38 -32.50 -1.88
N GLY A 155 8.20 -33.11 -2.05
CA GLY A 155 7.29 -33.48 -0.97
C GLY A 155 6.51 -32.30 -0.38
N ILE A 156 6.31 -31.23 -1.16
CA ILE A 156 5.67 -29.98 -0.74
C ILE A 156 4.38 -29.76 -1.55
N GLN A 157 3.33 -29.29 -0.88
CA GLN A 157 2.12 -28.84 -1.56
C GLN A 157 2.36 -27.43 -2.11
N ASN A 158 2.17 -27.26 -3.42
CA ASN A 158 2.23 -25.94 -4.04
C ASN A 158 0.99 -25.11 -3.66
N VAL A 159 1.18 -23.80 -3.47
CA VAL A 159 0.11 -22.82 -3.27
C VAL A 159 0.30 -21.74 -4.32
N ILE A 160 -0.72 -21.53 -5.16
CA ILE A 160 -0.70 -20.52 -6.21
C ILE A 160 -1.54 -19.35 -5.71
N GLU A 161 -0.89 -18.21 -5.48
CA GLU A 161 -1.53 -17.00 -4.97
C GLU A 161 -1.02 -15.80 -5.75
N SER A 162 -1.86 -14.77 -5.80
CA SER A 162 -1.42 -13.42 -6.16
C SER A 162 -0.49 -12.86 -5.08
N PHE A 163 0.50 -12.08 -5.49
CA PHE A 163 1.42 -11.43 -4.56
C PHE A 163 1.18 -9.91 -4.56
N HIS A 164 1.11 -9.32 -3.36
CA HIS A 164 0.87 -7.88 -3.17
C HIS A 164 2.14 -7.06 -3.05
N ALA A 165 3.31 -7.68 -3.09
CA ALA A 165 4.58 -6.97 -3.01
C ALA A 165 4.96 -6.38 -4.37
N GLY A 166 5.31 -5.10 -4.41
CA GLY A 166 6.00 -4.55 -5.58
C GLY A 166 7.33 -5.26 -5.75
N ALA A 167 7.57 -5.85 -6.93
CA ALA A 167 8.78 -6.56 -7.26
C ALA A 167 9.23 -6.19 -8.67
N GLU A 168 10.48 -6.47 -9.03
CA GLU A 168 11.02 -6.18 -10.36
C GLU A 168 10.21 -6.83 -11.50
N THR A 169 9.45 -7.89 -11.19
CA THR A 169 8.46 -8.48 -12.10
C THR A 169 7.48 -7.46 -12.67
N HIS A 170 7.10 -6.42 -11.91
CA HIS A 170 6.24 -5.32 -12.34
C HIS A 170 6.91 -4.45 -13.41
N ILE A 171 8.23 -4.45 -13.52
CA ILE A 171 8.96 -3.71 -14.55
C ILE A 171 9.10 -4.59 -15.79
N TYR A 172 9.52 -5.85 -15.59
CA TYR A 172 9.81 -6.75 -16.70
C TYR A 172 8.57 -7.18 -17.49
N CYS A 173 7.40 -7.33 -16.86
CA CYS A 173 6.18 -7.76 -17.54
C CYS A 173 5.70 -6.79 -18.62
N HIS A 174 6.08 -5.51 -18.54
CA HIS A 174 5.74 -4.52 -19.57
C HIS A 174 6.77 -4.46 -20.72
N ASN A 175 7.89 -5.16 -20.58
CA ASN A 175 8.86 -5.29 -21.66
C ASN A 175 8.48 -6.44 -22.60
N LYS A 176 8.87 -6.29 -23.86
CA LYS A 176 8.74 -7.33 -24.88
C LYS A 176 10.11 -7.83 -25.29
N ASN A 177 10.24 -9.13 -25.52
CA ASN A 177 11.42 -9.70 -26.14
C ASN A 177 11.47 -9.38 -27.65
N SER A 178 12.51 -9.86 -28.36
CA SER A 178 12.68 -9.65 -29.81
C SER A 178 11.54 -10.21 -30.67
N ASN A 179 10.74 -11.14 -30.12
CA ASN A 179 9.60 -11.75 -30.77
C ASN A 179 8.28 -11.03 -30.45
N GLY A 180 8.30 -9.97 -29.64
CA GLY A 180 7.10 -9.24 -29.22
C GLY A 180 6.36 -9.86 -28.03
N GLU A 181 6.94 -10.86 -27.37
CA GLU A 181 6.34 -11.59 -26.26
C GLU A 181 6.65 -10.87 -24.93
N THR A 182 5.64 -10.75 -24.06
CA THR A 182 5.77 -10.16 -22.72
C THR A 182 6.30 -11.16 -21.71
N PHE A 183 7.06 -10.68 -20.72
CA PHE A 183 7.48 -11.52 -19.60
C PHE A 183 6.31 -11.83 -18.67
N MET A 184 6.26 -13.07 -18.18
CA MET A 184 5.25 -13.48 -17.21
C MET A 184 5.68 -13.09 -15.79
N PRO A 185 4.87 -12.33 -15.04
CA PRO A 185 5.22 -11.82 -13.71
C PRO A 185 4.99 -12.90 -12.63
N VAL A 186 5.84 -13.92 -12.59
CA VAL A 186 5.79 -14.97 -11.55
C VAL A 186 6.89 -14.78 -10.52
N LEU A 187 6.52 -14.90 -9.24
CA LEU A 187 7.45 -15.12 -8.15
C LEU A 187 7.34 -16.58 -7.72
N LEU A 188 8.47 -17.28 -7.70
CA LEU A 188 8.55 -18.68 -7.36
C LEU A 188 9.54 -18.83 -6.21
N GLY A 189 9.22 -19.65 -5.23
CA GLY A 189 10.14 -19.94 -4.13
C GLY A 189 9.45 -20.43 -2.88
N LEU A 190 10.28 -20.82 -1.92
CA LEU A 190 9.85 -21.21 -0.59
C LEU A 190 10.89 -20.70 0.40
N ALA A 191 10.47 -19.84 1.32
CA ALA A 191 11.26 -19.45 2.47
C ALA A 191 10.33 -18.90 3.56
N ASP A 192 10.53 -19.35 4.79
CA ASP A 192 9.87 -18.74 5.94
C ASP A 192 10.68 -17.50 6.33
N VAL A 193 10.11 -16.33 6.04
CA VAL A 193 10.67 -15.02 6.37
C VAL A 193 9.84 -14.39 7.49
N TYR A 194 10.52 -13.90 8.52
CA TYR A 194 9.89 -13.29 9.69
C TYR A 194 10.29 -11.82 9.79
N ASN A 195 9.33 -10.95 10.13
CA ASN A 195 9.52 -9.52 10.37
C ASN A 195 10.25 -8.77 9.23
N MET A 196 9.91 -9.10 7.98
CA MET A 196 10.44 -8.42 6.81
C MET A 196 10.26 -6.90 6.94
N HIS A 197 11.27 -6.12 6.53
CA HIS A 197 11.36 -4.67 6.69
C HIS A 197 11.54 -4.17 8.13
N SER A 198 12.16 -4.98 9.01
CA SER A 198 12.51 -4.55 10.36
C SER A 198 13.91 -4.98 10.75
N ALA A 199 14.44 -4.38 11.82
CA ALA A 199 15.72 -4.79 12.40
C ALA A 199 15.70 -6.23 12.99
N ALA A 200 14.51 -6.83 13.12
CA ALA A 200 14.30 -8.19 13.61
C ALA A 200 14.05 -9.20 12.47
N GLU A 201 14.33 -8.81 11.22
CA GLU A 201 14.18 -9.68 10.06
C GLU A 201 15.09 -10.91 10.15
N LYS A 202 14.53 -12.08 9.88
CA LYS A 202 15.26 -13.35 9.84
C LYS A 202 14.58 -14.35 8.90
N VAL A 203 15.36 -15.31 8.42
CA VAL A 203 14.91 -16.39 7.52
C VAL A 203 15.25 -17.74 8.13
N ASP A 204 14.35 -18.73 8.01
CA ASP A 204 14.69 -20.12 8.35
C ASP A 204 15.55 -20.74 7.23
N TYR A 205 16.79 -21.12 7.56
CA TYR A 205 17.72 -21.68 6.59
C TYR A 205 17.24 -23.02 6.00
N LYS A 206 16.44 -23.81 6.73
CA LYS A 206 15.96 -25.11 6.26
C LYS A 206 14.92 -24.94 5.16
N THR A 207 14.01 -23.98 5.32
CA THR A 207 13.01 -23.67 4.30
C THR A 207 13.67 -23.02 3.10
N LEU A 208 14.69 -22.18 3.30
CA LEU A 208 15.51 -21.64 2.21
C LEU A 208 16.20 -22.73 1.37
N LEU A 209 16.81 -23.73 2.02
CA LEU A 209 17.43 -24.86 1.31
C LEU A 209 16.40 -25.70 0.54
N LYS A 210 15.20 -25.88 1.11
CA LYS A 210 14.09 -26.54 0.42
C LYS A 210 13.58 -25.71 -0.77
N GLY A 211 13.55 -24.38 -0.64
CA GLY A 211 13.26 -23.47 -1.75
C GLY A 211 14.25 -23.62 -2.90
N TYR A 212 15.55 -23.73 -2.61
CA TYR A 212 16.56 -24.02 -3.63
C TYR A 212 16.30 -25.34 -4.37
N GLU A 213 15.97 -26.42 -3.64
CA GLU A 213 15.60 -27.71 -4.24
C GLU A 213 14.41 -27.58 -5.19
N ILE A 214 13.36 -26.85 -4.78
CA ILE A 214 12.16 -26.64 -5.60
C ILE A 214 12.49 -25.84 -6.86
N ILE A 215 13.29 -24.77 -6.77
CA ILE A 215 13.69 -23.96 -7.93
C ILE A 215 14.49 -24.82 -8.92
N LYS A 216 15.42 -25.64 -8.41
CA LYS A 216 16.17 -26.59 -9.25
C LYS A 216 15.22 -27.58 -9.94
N ASN A 217 14.31 -28.21 -9.20
CA ASN A 217 13.34 -29.15 -9.76
C ASN A 217 12.43 -28.48 -10.80
N THR A 218 12.04 -27.21 -10.59
CA THR A 218 11.24 -26.43 -11.53
C THR A 218 11.97 -26.25 -12.86
N PHE A 219 13.27 -25.92 -12.80
CA PHE A 219 14.09 -25.80 -14.00
C PHE A 219 14.24 -27.13 -14.73
N GLU A 220 14.47 -28.23 -14.01
CA GLU A 220 14.56 -29.56 -14.62
C GLU A 220 13.23 -29.97 -15.28
N GLU A 221 12.10 -29.79 -14.58
CA GLU A 221 10.77 -30.12 -15.09
C GLU A 221 10.35 -29.28 -16.30
N PHE A 222 10.71 -27.99 -16.32
CA PHE A 222 10.41 -27.12 -17.46
C PHE A 222 11.08 -27.56 -18.77
N ASN A 223 12.22 -28.26 -18.67
CA ASN A 223 13.05 -28.67 -19.81
C ASN A 223 12.85 -30.13 -20.23
N LEU A 224 11.89 -30.85 -19.62
CA LEU A 224 11.49 -32.21 -20.02
C LEU A 224 10.51 -32.16 -21.20
#